data_AF-A0A3D1R4V3-F1
#
_entry.id   AF-A0A3D1R4V3-F1
#
_cell.length_a   1.000
_cell.length_b   1.000
_cell.length_c   1.000
_cell.angle_alpha   90.00
_cell.angle_beta   90.00
_cell.angle_gamma   90.00
#
_symmetry.space_group_name_H-M   'P 1'
#
loop_
_entity.id
_entity.type
_entity.pdbx_description
1 polymer ?
#
loop_
_entity_poly.entity_id
_entity_poly.type
_entity_poly.pdbx_seq_one_letter_code
_entity_poly.pdbx_strand_id
1 'polypeptide(L)'
;TETMSEKLHLVTGDLGLSRFEDLLSENWGKCLNGEEGAFRVISSFHRIMREAAARTGAQLVLIDQGPNLGALNRAALLAAQHLVLPLAPDLFSIQGMENLGPTLREWRAGWRKRIE
;
A
#
# COMPACT_ATOMS: atom_id res chain seq x y z
N THR A 1 9.66 15.51 1.03
CA THR A 1 10.58 14.61 0.33
C THR A 1 11.98 15.09 0.61
N GLU A 2 12.90 14.18 0.89
CA GLU A 2 14.33 14.46 1.00
C GLU A 2 15.00 14.10 -0.32
N THR A 3 15.99 14.89 -0.75
CA THR A 3 16.74 14.61 -1.97
C THR A 3 18.00 13.82 -1.62
N MET A 4 18.10 12.59 -2.13
CA MET A 4 19.27 11.72 -1.94
C MET A 4 20.28 11.89 -3.07
N SER A 5 19.78 12.10 -4.29
CA SER A 5 20.57 12.49 -5.47
C SER A 5 19.67 13.23 -6.47
N GLU A 6 20.23 13.69 -7.59
CA GLU A 6 19.46 14.37 -8.65
C GLU A 6 18.23 13.59 -9.11
N LYS A 7 18.29 12.25 -9.08
CA LYS A 7 17.23 11.36 -9.60
C LYS A 7 16.61 10.47 -8.53
N LEU A 8 16.94 10.69 -7.26
CA LEU A 8 16.44 9.87 -6.15
C LEU A 8 15.99 10.77 -5.00
N HIS A 9 14.71 10.63 -4.67
CA HIS A 9 14.09 11.31 -3.54
C HIS A 9 13.42 10.30 -2.62
N LEU A 10 13.37 10.64 -1.34
CA LEU A 10 12.80 9.79 -0.29
C LEU A 10 11.61 10.49 0.37
N VAL A 11 10.52 9.77 0.56
CA VAL A 11 9.51 10.11 1.57
C VAL A 11 9.88 9.31 2.81
N THR A 12 10.30 9.99 3.86
CA THR A 12 10.74 9.33 5.10
C THR A 12 9.57 8.66 5.80
N GLY A 13 9.80 7.46 6.31
CA GLY A 13 8.88 6.77 7.20
C GLY A 13 8.88 7.42 8.59
N ASP A 14 7.87 7.09 9.39
CA ASP A 14 7.72 7.58 10.76
C ASP A 14 7.18 6.44 11.64
N LEU A 15 7.74 6.25 12.84
CA LEU A 15 7.27 5.22 13.79
C LEU A 15 5.80 5.43 14.19
N GLY A 16 5.32 6.68 14.15
CA GLY A 16 3.94 7.06 14.36
C GLY A 16 2.96 6.53 13.32
N LEU A 17 3.43 6.02 12.17
CA LEU A 17 2.59 5.31 11.21
C LEU A 17 1.93 4.07 11.82
N SER A 18 2.54 3.46 12.84
CA SER A 18 1.93 2.37 13.61
C SER A 18 0.57 2.76 14.21
N ARG A 19 0.43 4.00 14.69
CA ARG A 19 -0.86 4.52 15.22
C ARG A 19 -1.90 4.74 14.13
N PHE A 20 -1.44 4.98 12.90
CA PHE A 20 -2.33 5.12 11.75
C PHE A 20 -2.87 3.77 11.27
N GLU A 21 -2.23 2.67 11.65
CA GLU A 21 -2.65 1.33 11.28
C GLU A 21 -4.04 0.97 11.82
N ASP A 22 -4.36 1.36 13.06
CA ASP A 22 -5.68 1.17 13.65
C ASP A 22 -6.76 1.90 12.83
N LEU A 23 -6.49 3.14 12.44
CA LEU A 23 -7.39 3.95 11.63
C LEU A 23 -7.61 3.34 10.24
N LEU A 24 -6.56 2.83 9.60
CA LEU A 24 -6.66 2.10 8.34
C LEU A 24 -7.43 0.78 8.49
N SER A 25 -7.27 0.08 9.61
CA SER A 25 -7.97 -1.16 9.89
C SER A 25 -9.47 -0.94 10.04
N GLU A 26 -9.87 0.04 10.86
CA GLU A 26 -11.27 0.41 11.09
C GLU A 26 -11.97 0.85 9.80
N ASN A 27 -11.28 1.64 8.97
CA ASN A 27 -11.86 2.21 7.77
C ASN A 27 -11.90 1.22 6.60
N TRP A 28 -11.22 0.08 6.66
CA TRP A 28 -11.26 -0.89 5.55
C TRP A 28 -12.66 -1.45 5.33
N GLY A 29 -13.30 -1.95 6.38
CA GLY A 29 -14.67 -2.47 6.29
C GLY A 29 -15.67 -1.41 5.83
N LYS A 30 -15.57 -0.21 6.41
CA LYS A 30 -16.40 0.96 6.05
C LYS A 30 -16.24 1.35 4.58
N CYS A 31 -15.00 1.38 4.11
CA CYS A 31 -14.67 1.64 2.71
C CYS A 31 -15.26 0.56 1.79
N LEU A 32 -15.14 -0.71 2.17
CA LEU A 32 -15.77 -1.81 1.45
C LEU A 32 -17.30 -1.79 1.51
N ASN A 33 -17.91 -1.05 2.43
CA ASN A 33 -19.36 -0.84 2.51
C ASN A 33 -19.84 0.41 1.75
N GLY A 34 -18.94 1.17 1.13
CA GLY A 34 -19.29 2.34 0.33
C GLY A 34 -19.26 3.68 1.09
N GLU A 35 -18.73 3.72 2.31
CA GLU A 35 -18.65 4.98 3.06
C GLU A 35 -17.58 5.91 2.48
N GLU A 36 -18.00 7.05 1.92
CA GLU A 36 -17.13 8.02 1.25
C GLU A 36 -15.96 8.51 2.11
N GLY A 37 -16.20 8.73 3.42
CA GLY A 37 -15.17 9.17 4.35
C GLY A 37 -14.04 8.14 4.50
N ALA A 38 -14.40 6.87 4.49
CA ALA A 38 -13.45 5.77 4.64
C ALA A 38 -12.55 5.61 3.41
N PHE A 39 -13.05 5.89 2.20
CA PHE A 39 -12.21 5.94 1.00
C PHE A 39 -11.09 6.96 1.14
N ARG A 40 -11.36 8.13 1.73
CA ARG A 40 -10.33 9.17 1.90
C ARG A 40 -9.23 8.73 2.87
N VAL A 41 -9.54 7.89 3.85
CA VAL A 41 -8.57 7.34 4.80
C VAL A 41 -7.72 6.27 4.11
N ILE A 42 -8.40 5.30 3.49
CA ILE A 42 -7.76 4.15 2.83
C ILE A 42 -6.90 4.58 1.63
N SER A 43 -7.31 5.60 0.87
CA SER A 43 -6.56 6.11 -0.28
C SER A 43 -5.48 7.14 0.08
N SER A 44 -5.18 7.34 1.37
CA SER A 44 -4.28 8.41 1.83
C SER A 44 -2.88 8.32 1.21
N PHE A 45 -2.29 7.11 1.17
CA PHE A 45 -0.97 6.90 0.58
C PHE A 45 -0.92 7.22 -0.91
N HIS A 46 -1.99 6.95 -1.67
CA HIS A 46 -2.04 7.34 -3.08
C HIS A 46 -1.84 8.85 -3.26
N ARG A 47 -2.52 9.66 -2.44
CA ARG A 47 -2.39 11.13 -2.51
C ARG A 47 -1.01 11.60 -2.12
N ILE A 48 -0.45 11.05 -1.03
CA ILE A 48 0.91 11.38 -0.57
C ILE A 48 1.94 11.10 -1.66
N MET A 49 1.85 9.93 -2.30
CA MET A 49 2.76 9.54 -3.38
C MET A 49 2.59 10.39 -4.63
N ARG A 50 1.35 10.69 -5.03
CA ARG A 50 1.04 11.58 -6.17
C ARG A 50 1.61 12.97 -5.96
N GLU A 51 1.46 13.51 -4.76
CA GLU A 51 2.00 14.82 -4.40
C GLU A 51 3.53 14.81 -4.36
N ALA A 52 4.14 13.78 -3.75
CA ALA A 52 5.58 13.63 -3.73
C ALA A 52 6.18 13.54 -5.13
N ALA A 53 5.58 12.72 -6.01
CA ALA A 53 6.02 12.56 -7.39
C ALA A 53 5.86 13.85 -8.20
N ALA A 54 4.76 14.60 -8.02
CA ALA A 54 4.56 15.88 -8.67
C ALA A 54 5.61 16.92 -8.26
N ARG A 55 5.98 16.95 -6.97
CA ARG A 55 6.98 17.89 -6.43
C ARG A 55 8.40 17.58 -6.91
N THR A 56 8.73 16.30 -7.14
CA THR A 56 10.08 15.87 -7.53
C THR A 56 10.23 15.59 -9.02
N GLY A 57 9.13 15.59 -9.77
CA GLY A 57 9.12 15.14 -11.18
C GLY A 57 9.37 13.64 -11.34
N ALA A 58 9.17 12.83 -10.28
CA ALA A 58 9.44 11.41 -10.33
C ALA A 58 8.47 10.68 -11.28
N GLN A 59 9.05 9.84 -12.15
CA GLN A 59 8.30 9.01 -13.11
C GLN A 59 7.98 7.62 -12.56
N LEU A 60 8.65 7.21 -11.49
CA LEU A 60 8.49 5.93 -10.82
C LEU A 60 8.47 6.15 -9.31
N VAL A 61 7.53 5.50 -8.63
CA VAL A 61 7.45 5.45 -7.17
C VAL A 61 7.66 4.01 -6.74
N LEU A 62 8.64 3.80 -5.87
CA LEU A 62 8.87 2.51 -5.20
C LEU A 62 8.31 2.60 -3.79
N ILE A 63 7.57 1.58 -3.39
CA ILE A 63 6.96 1.47 -2.06
C ILE A 63 7.64 0.30 -1.37
N ASP A 64 8.42 0.59 -0.33
CA ASP A 64 9.04 -0.43 0.51
C ASP A 64 8.12 -0.76 1.68
N GLN A 65 7.82 -2.04 1.89
CA GLN A 65 6.80 -2.51 2.83
C GLN A 65 7.36 -3.63 3.70
N GLY A 66 6.86 -3.72 4.94
CA GLY A 66 7.23 -4.81 5.84
C GLY A 66 6.69 -6.17 5.41
N PRO A 67 7.16 -7.28 6.00
CA PRO A 67 6.78 -8.65 5.60
C PRO A 67 5.43 -9.10 6.19
N ASN A 68 4.40 -8.24 6.19
CA ASN A 68 3.10 -8.52 6.80
C ASN A 68 1.92 -8.19 5.89
N LEU A 69 0.72 -8.60 6.30
CA LEU A 69 -0.55 -8.34 5.60
C LEU A 69 -1.43 -7.35 6.38
N GLY A 70 -0.80 -6.47 7.16
CA GLY A 70 -1.45 -5.47 8.01
C GLY A 70 -2.13 -4.35 7.22
N ALA A 71 -2.80 -3.47 7.96
CA ALA A 71 -3.65 -2.45 7.34
C ALA A 71 -2.83 -1.39 6.59
N LEU A 72 -1.62 -1.09 7.08
CA LEU A 72 -0.67 -0.20 6.40
C LEU A 72 -0.26 -0.75 5.04
N ASN A 73 0.22 -2.00 5.03
CA ASN A 73 0.63 -2.69 3.81
C ASN A 73 -0.51 -2.80 2.80
N ARG A 74 -1.71 -3.15 3.26
CA ARG A 74 -2.90 -3.20 2.41
C ARG A 74 -3.21 -1.84 1.77
N ALA A 75 -3.19 -0.76 2.54
CA ALA A 75 -3.47 0.58 2.02
C ALA A 75 -2.39 1.07 1.05
N ALA A 76 -1.13 0.73 1.29
CA ALA A 76 -0.02 1.07 0.40
C ALA A 76 -0.11 0.28 -0.93
N LEU A 77 -0.37 -1.03 -0.84
CA LEU A 77 -0.58 -1.91 -2.00
C LEU A 77 -1.77 -1.47 -2.86
N LEU A 78 -2.83 -0.98 -2.22
CA LEU A 78 -3.99 -0.44 -2.93
C LEU A 78 -3.62 0.77 -3.83
N ALA A 79 -2.62 1.54 -3.41
CA ALA A 79 -2.15 2.68 -4.18
C ALA A 79 -1.14 2.32 -5.28
N ALA A 80 -0.66 1.08 -5.31
CA ALA A 80 0.30 0.56 -6.27
C ALA A 80 -0.39 0.06 -7.56
N GLN A 81 0.29 0.21 -8.70
CA GLN A 81 -0.16 -0.33 -9.98
C GLN A 81 0.42 -1.71 -10.26
N HIS A 82 1.63 -1.96 -9.76
CA HIS A 82 2.36 -3.21 -9.92
C HIS A 82 2.91 -3.68 -8.57
N LEU A 83 3.00 -4.99 -8.41
CA LEU A 83 3.59 -5.63 -7.25
C LEU A 83 4.76 -6.49 -7.70
N VAL A 84 5.92 -6.31 -7.06
CA VAL A 84 7.10 -7.13 -7.26
C VAL A 84 7.34 -7.92 -5.97
N LEU A 85 7.39 -9.25 -6.08
CA LEU A 85 7.61 -10.16 -4.96
C LEU A 85 8.92 -10.91 -5.17
N PRO A 86 10.04 -10.45 -4.57
CA PRO A 86 11.27 -11.23 -4.57
C PRO A 86 11.05 -12.49 -3.72
N LEU A 87 11.32 -13.66 -4.29
CA LEU A 87 11.15 -14.95 -3.62
C LEU A 87 12.45 -15.75 -3.72
N ALA A 88 12.77 -16.49 -2.66
CA ALA A 88 13.81 -17.51 -2.70
C ALA A 88 13.20 -18.85 -3.13
N PRO A 89 13.95 -19.74 -3.80
CA PRO A 89 13.46 -21.05 -4.21
C PRO A 89 13.47 -22.04 -3.04
N ASP A 90 12.75 -21.71 -1.97
CA ASP A 90 12.66 -22.53 -0.75
C ASP A 90 11.20 -22.76 -0.31
N LEU A 91 11.02 -23.70 0.61
CA LEU A 91 9.71 -24.11 1.08
C LEU A 91 8.98 -22.99 1.85
N PHE A 92 9.69 -22.13 2.58
CA PHE A 92 9.07 -21.03 3.31
C PHE A 92 8.52 -19.96 2.35
N SER A 93 9.22 -19.71 1.25
CA SER A 93 8.78 -18.80 0.19
C SER A 93 7.54 -19.34 -0.52
N ILE A 94 7.47 -20.65 -0.81
CA ILE A 94 6.27 -21.29 -1.35
C ILE A 94 5.11 -21.21 -0.36
N GLN A 95 5.34 -21.56 0.90
CA GLN A 95 4.32 -21.50 1.96
C GLN A 95 3.80 -20.08 2.19
N GLY A 96 4.68 -19.08 2.10
CA GLY A 96 4.30 -17.66 2.17
C GLY A 96 3.35 -17.27 1.05
N MET A 97 3.58 -17.77 -0.17
CA MET A 97 2.73 -17.52 -1.33
C MET A 97 1.35 -18.16 -1.22
N GLU A 98 1.20 -19.28 -0.50
CA GLU A 98 -0.11 -19.90 -0.24
C GLU A 98 -1.04 -18.98 0.57
N ASN A 99 -0.48 -18.10 1.41
CA ASN A 99 -1.25 -17.10 2.16
C ASN A 99 -1.37 -15.78 1.39
N LEU A 100 -0.24 -15.26 0.89
CA LEU A 100 -0.19 -13.95 0.22
C LEU A 100 -1.05 -13.91 -1.04
N GLY A 101 -0.99 -14.95 -1.88
CA GLY A 101 -1.70 -15.00 -3.15
C GLY A 101 -3.22 -14.86 -3.00
N PRO A 102 -3.89 -15.70 -2.19
CA PRO A 102 -5.32 -15.56 -1.91
C PRO A 102 -5.69 -14.21 -1.30
N THR A 103 -4.94 -13.71 -0.31
CA THR A 103 -5.24 -12.43 0.34
C THR A 103 -5.21 -11.25 -0.63
N LEU A 104 -4.20 -11.18 -1.50
CA LEU A 104 -4.12 -10.11 -2.51
C LEU A 104 -5.28 -10.18 -3.51
N ARG A 105 -5.70 -11.39 -3.89
CA ARG A 105 -6.86 -11.59 -4.78
C ARG A 105 -8.16 -11.14 -4.13
N GLU A 106 -8.36 -11.46 -2.85
CA GLU A 106 -9.52 -11.04 -2.08
C GLU A 106 -9.61 -9.52 -1.99
N TRP A 107 -8.51 -8.85 -1.59
CA TRP A 107 -8.47 -7.39 -1.48
C TRP A 107 -8.76 -6.71 -2.82
N ARG A 108 -8.16 -7.21 -3.91
CA ARG A 108 -8.42 -6.70 -5.27
C ARG A 108 -9.88 -6.90 -5.68
N ALA A 109 -10.47 -8.05 -5.37
CA ALA A 109 -11.87 -8.33 -5.68
C ALA A 109 -12.83 -7.42 -4.91
N GLY A 110 -12.55 -7.18 -3.62
CA GLY A 110 -13.30 -6.25 -2.78
C GLY A 110 -13.23 -4.82 -3.32
N TRP A 111 -12.04 -4.37 -3.72
CA TRP A 111 -11.84 -3.03 -4.28
C TRP A 111 -12.50 -2.84 -5.65
N ARG A 112 -12.45 -3.84 -6.54
CA ARG A 112 -13.01 -3.74 -7.89
C ARG A 112 -14.52 -3.44 -7.88
N LYS A 113 -15.25 -3.99 -6.91
CA LYS A 113 -16.69 -3.70 -6.68
C LYS A 113 -17.00 -2.23 -6.33
N ARG A 114 -15.99 -1.38 -6.18
CA ARG A 114 -16.11 0.05 -5.85
C ARG A 114 -15.76 0.95 -7.03
N ILE A 115 -15.35 0.37 -8.15
CA ILE A 115 -15.10 1.06 -9.43
C ILE A 115 -16.31 0.91 -10.36
N GLU A 116 -17.12 -0.12 -10.14
CA GLU A 116 -18.42 -0.36 -10.78
C GLU A 116 -19.51 0.50 -10.14
#